data_AF-A0A0D3ABG9-F1
#
_entry.id   AF-A0A0D3ABG9-F1
#
_cell.length_a   1.000
_cell.length_b   1.000
_cell.length_c   1.000
_cell.angle_alpha   90.00
_cell.angle_beta   90.00
_cell.angle_gamma   90.00
#
_symmetry.space_group_name_H-M   'P 1'
#
loop_
_entity.id
_entity.type
_entity.pdbx_description
1 polymer ?
#
loop_
_entity_poly.entity_id
_entity_poly.type
_entity_poly.pdbx_seq_one_letter_code
_entity_poly.pdbx_strand_id
1 'polypeptide(L)'
;MVKRGKNLRVKELIEDIDEYDGDDPLFPWIKCVKWVQEAFPPGGECSGLLVIYEQCVRKFWHSDRYKDDLRYLKFTKGKWFILLKAEHCADAEVIYKFLEVNDIGRTLGLYYRDFGLHMEFKGKVKTANEIFNLGISRNAKPVEKLNDAYKKFIVRTMRRIKTVDDEPKENDLPSRSFGTVLSRGDNTNET
;
A
#
# COMPACT_ATOMS: atom_id res chain seq x y z
N MET A 1 20.68 29.63 -6.31
CA MET A 1 20.78 30.12 -4.92
C MET A 1 19.78 29.45 -3.96
N VAL A 2 18.49 29.34 -4.30
CA VAL A 2 17.44 28.75 -3.43
C VAL A 2 17.74 27.32 -2.94
N LYS A 3 18.25 26.42 -3.80
CA LYS A 3 18.60 25.04 -3.42
C LYS A 3 19.74 24.96 -2.39
N ARG A 4 20.71 25.89 -2.44
CA ARG A 4 21.84 25.95 -1.51
C ARG A 4 21.40 26.39 -0.10
N GLY A 5 20.48 27.36 -0.01
CA GLY A 5 19.87 27.77 1.26
C GLY A 5 19.04 26.67 1.92
N LYS A 6 18.28 25.91 1.12
CA LYS A 6 17.51 24.76 1.64
C LYS A 6 18.43 23.66 2.20
N ASN A 7 19.53 23.34 1.52
CA ASN A 7 20.47 22.33 1.99
C ASN A 7 21.20 22.75 3.28
N LEU A 8 21.50 24.04 3.45
CA LEU A 8 22.07 24.56 4.71
C LEU A 8 21.09 24.38 5.87
N ARG A 9 19.82 24.68 5.66
CA ARG A 9 18.78 24.51 6.69
C ARG A 9 18.56 23.06 7.09
N VAL A 10 18.70 22.10 6.17
CA VAL A 10 18.66 20.67 6.52
C VAL A 10 19.82 20.30 7.45
N LYS A 11 21.03 20.84 7.22
CA LYS A 11 22.19 20.57 8.10
C LYS A 11 21.97 21.10 9.51
N GLU A 12 21.50 22.35 9.64
CA GLU A 12 21.13 22.93 10.93
C GLU A 12 20.09 22.07 11.66
N LEU A 13 19.09 21.55 10.95
CA LEU A 13 18.07 20.68 11.54
C LEU A 13 18.60 19.29 11.95
N ILE A 14 19.71 18.83 11.36
CA ILE A 14 20.39 17.59 11.77
C ILE A 14 21.25 17.86 13.01
N GLU A 15 21.93 19.00 13.06
CA GLU A 15 22.65 19.46 14.27
C GLU A 15 21.68 19.64 15.45
N ASP A 16 20.51 20.26 15.22
CA ASP A 16 19.40 20.35 16.19
C ASP A 16 18.96 18.95 16.71
N ILE A 17 19.06 17.89 15.90
CA ILE A 17 18.70 16.52 16.30
C ILE A 17 19.79 15.93 17.20
N ASP A 18 21.05 16.13 16.84
CA ASP A 18 22.20 15.54 17.53
C ASP A 18 22.47 16.23 18.88
N GLU A 19 22.22 17.53 18.99
CA GLU A 19 22.37 18.33 20.21
C GLU A 19 21.14 18.30 21.13
N TYR A 20 20.03 17.68 20.71
CA TYR A 20 18.78 17.68 21.47
C TYR A 20 18.89 16.87 22.77
N ASP A 21 18.68 17.54 23.90
CA ASP A 21 18.73 16.98 25.26
C ASP A 21 17.34 16.89 25.94
N GLY A 22 16.26 17.19 25.21
CA GLY A 22 14.91 17.19 25.76
C GLY A 22 14.26 15.81 25.94
N ASP A 23 13.10 15.79 26.60
CA ASP A 23 12.41 14.57 27.02
C ASP A 23 11.87 13.68 25.89
N ASP A 24 11.66 14.24 24.70
CA ASP A 24 11.13 13.51 23.53
C ASP A 24 12.10 13.55 22.34
N PRO A 25 13.08 12.63 22.29
CA PRO A 25 14.06 12.59 21.20
C PRO A 25 13.45 12.39 19.81
N LEU A 26 12.17 11.98 19.69
CA LEU A 26 11.49 11.91 18.40
C LEU A 26 11.13 13.31 17.87
N PHE A 27 10.89 14.28 18.75
CA PHE A 27 10.43 15.64 18.41
C PHE A 27 11.28 16.36 17.34
N PRO A 28 12.63 16.45 17.47
CA PRO A 28 13.44 17.15 16.47
C PRO A 28 13.41 16.47 15.10
N TRP A 29 13.26 15.14 15.03
CA TRP A 29 13.05 14.41 13.78
C TRP A 29 11.74 14.81 13.10
N ILE A 30 10.66 14.95 13.87
CA ILE A 30 9.35 15.40 13.37
C ILE A 30 9.49 16.77 12.70
N LYS A 31 10.17 17.70 13.39
CA LYS A 31 10.40 19.07 12.95
C LYS A 31 11.22 19.09 11.65
N CYS A 32 12.29 18.29 11.58
CA CYS A 32 13.13 18.17 10.41
C CYS A 32 12.35 17.63 9.19
N VAL A 33 11.67 16.51 9.34
CA VAL A 33 10.86 15.88 8.28
C VAL A 33 9.79 16.84 7.76
N LYS A 34 9.04 17.49 8.66
CA LYS A 34 7.99 18.44 8.30
C LYS A 34 8.56 19.59 7.47
N TRP A 35 9.68 20.15 7.90
CA TRP A 35 10.34 21.23 7.17
C TRP A 35 10.79 20.78 5.78
N VAL A 36 11.37 19.58 5.64
CA VAL A 36 11.81 19.05 4.34
C VAL A 36 10.61 18.85 3.41
N GLN A 37 9.48 18.32 3.91
CA GLN A 37 8.26 18.18 3.11
C GLN A 37 7.73 19.53 2.61
N GLU A 38 7.75 20.57 3.44
CA GLU A 38 7.31 21.92 3.08
C GLU A 38 8.30 22.60 2.11
N ALA A 39 9.61 22.37 2.29
CA ALA A 39 10.66 22.95 1.46
C ALA A 39 10.77 22.27 0.09
N PHE A 40 10.35 21.01 -0.04
CA PHE A 40 10.41 20.22 -1.28
C PHE A 40 9.04 19.59 -1.63
N PRO A 41 8.02 20.40 -2.00
CA PRO A 41 6.66 19.91 -2.29
C PRO A 41 6.53 18.83 -3.37
N PRO A 42 7.30 18.82 -4.48
CA PRO A 42 7.19 17.75 -5.47
C PRO A 42 7.81 16.42 -5.02
N GLY A 43 8.36 16.34 -3.80
CA GLY A 43 8.77 15.07 -3.18
C GLY A 43 9.85 14.30 -3.94
N GLY A 44 10.59 14.96 -4.84
CA GLY A 44 11.61 14.31 -5.65
C GLY A 44 12.77 13.75 -4.81
N GLU A 45 13.46 12.76 -5.39
CA GLU A 45 14.64 12.06 -4.83
C GLU A 45 15.73 13.02 -4.32
N CYS A 46 15.78 14.25 -4.83
CA CYS A 46 16.71 15.31 -4.43
C CYS A 46 16.46 15.93 -3.05
N SER A 47 15.40 15.55 -2.32
CA SER A 47 15.06 16.14 -1.02
C SER A 47 15.88 15.57 0.16
N GLY A 48 16.52 14.40 0.00
CA GLY A 48 17.22 13.70 1.09
C GLY A 48 16.28 13.13 2.16
N LEU A 49 14.97 13.26 1.96
CA LEU A 49 13.94 12.87 2.92
C LEU A 49 13.99 11.38 3.27
N LEU A 50 14.28 10.52 2.28
CA LEU A 50 14.43 9.07 2.48
C LEU A 50 15.53 8.73 3.48
N VAL A 51 16.67 9.43 3.40
CA VAL A 51 17.83 9.21 4.28
C VAL A 51 17.47 9.61 5.71
N ILE A 52 16.83 10.78 5.89
CA ILE A 52 16.40 11.26 7.21
C ILE A 52 15.48 10.24 7.87
N TYR A 53 14.53 9.69 7.11
CA TYR A 53 13.66 8.67 7.67
C TYR A 53 14.37 7.37 8.04
N GLU A 54 15.30 6.89 7.21
CA GLU A 54 16.06 5.68 7.51
C GLU A 54 16.86 5.83 8.81
N GLN A 55 17.49 6.99 9.00
CA GLN A 55 18.21 7.29 10.23
C GLN A 55 17.28 7.35 11.45
N CYS A 56 16.10 7.96 11.29
CA CYS A 56 15.07 8.00 12.34
C CYS A 56 14.65 6.58 12.75
N VAL A 57 14.31 5.72 11.77
CA VAL A 57 13.90 4.33 12.05
C VAL A 57 15.03 3.56 12.72
N ARG A 58 16.26 3.69 12.22
CA ARG A 58 17.44 3.03 12.80
C ARG A 58 17.70 3.45 14.25
N LYS A 59 17.36 4.69 14.61
CA LYS A 59 17.49 5.20 15.98
C LYS A 59 16.41 4.66 16.92
N PHE A 60 15.15 4.54 16.46
CA PHE A 60 14.01 4.31 17.35
C PHE A 60 13.35 2.94 17.24
N TRP A 61 13.69 2.08 16.28
CA TRP A 61 12.99 0.80 16.08
C TRP A 61 13.04 -0.16 17.28
N HIS A 62 14.08 -0.08 18.11
CA HIS A 62 14.20 -0.83 19.35
C HIS A 62 13.45 -0.22 20.53
N SER A 63 13.03 1.04 20.43
CA SER A 63 12.46 1.78 21.56
C SER A 63 10.97 1.46 21.72
N ASP A 64 10.63 0.72 22.76
CA ASP A 64 9.24 0.36 23.08
C ASP A 64 8.34 1.59 23.27
N ARG A 65 8.92 2.71 23.71
CA ARG A 65 8.21 4.00 23.86
C ARG A 65 7.56 4.47 22.56
N TYR A 66 8.16 4.16 21.40
CA TYR A 66 7.75 4.69 20.11
C TYR A 66 7.11 3.66 19.18
N LYS A 67 7.14 2.36 19.51
CA LYS A 67 6.62 1.27 18.66
C LYS A 67 5.15 1.45 18.28
N ASP A 68 4.33 1.96 19.20
CA ASP A 68 2.91 2.24 18.97
C ASP A 68 2.59 3.75 18.95
N ASP A 69 3.62 4.62 18.98
CA ASP A 69 3.40 6.06 18.87
C ASP A 69 2.95 6.38 17.45
N LEU A 70 1.74 6.94 17.33
CA LEU A 70 1.20 7.35 16.05
C LEU A 70 2.13 8.32 15.34
N ARG A 71 2.85 9.19 16.05
CA ARG A 71 3.80 10.14 15.44
C ARG A 71 4.93 9.40 14.74
N TYR A 72 5.44 8.33 15.34
CA TYR A 72 6.51 7.50 14.77
C TYR A 72 6.06 6.81 13.46
N LEU A 73 4.80 6.40 13.39
CA LEU A 73 4.22 5.72 12.22
C LEU A 73 3.49 6.66 11.24
N LYS A 74 3.20 7.90 11.65
CA LYS A 74 2.43 8.91 10.91
C LYS A 74 3.15 10.25 10.98
N PHE A 75 4.07 10.46 10.06
CA PHE A 75 4.73 11.75 9.87
C PHE A 75 4.02 12.64 8.84
N THR A 76 3.04 13.41 9.35
CA THR A 76 2.34 14.62 8.85
C THR A 76 1.89 14.76 7.37
N LYS A 77 0.66 15.30 7.23
CA LYS A 77 -0.12 15.61 5.99
C LYS A 77 -0.43 14.45 5.04
N GLY A 78 -1.06 13.40 5.59
CA GLY A 78 -1.89 12.48 4.79
C GLY A 78 -1.14 11.55 3.83
N LYS A 79 0.19 11.50 3.90
CA LYS A 79 1.04 10.54 3.20
C LYS A 79 2.04 9.94 4.19
N TRP A 80 2.05 8.62 4.25
CA TRP A 80 2.70 7.85 5.31
C TRP A 80 4.11 7.41 4.92
N PHE A 81 5.03 7.32 5.89
CA PHE A 81 6.44 6.92 5.68
C PHE A 81 6.57 5.57 4.97
N ILE A 82 5.77 4.59 5.36
CA ILE A 82 5.77 3.25 4.77
C ILE A 82 5.17 3.26 3.36
N LEU A 83 4.22 4.14 3.07
CA LEU A 83 3.61 4.26 1.74
C LEU A 83 4.49 5.03 0.76
N LEU A 84 5.22 6.05 1.23
CA LEU A 84 6.22 6.74 0.41
C LEU A 84 7.41 5.82 0.11
N LYS A 85 7.85 5.03 1.09
CA LYS A 85 8.87 4.00 0.86
C LYS A 85 8.29 2.85 0.02
N ALA A 86 7.02 2.47 0.12
CA ALA A 86 6.40 1.45 -0.73
C ALA A 86 6.19 1.87 -2.19
N GLU A 87 5.96 3.16 -2.45
CA GLU A 87 5.86 3.72 -3.80
C GLU A 87 7.25 3.85 -4.48
N HIS A 88 8.33 4.00 -3.69
CA HIS A 88 9.71 4.17 -4.18
C HIS A 88 10.66 2.99 -3.90
N CYS A 89 10.25 2.01 -3.11
CA CYS A 89 11.00 0.78 -2.84
C CYS A 89 10.43 -0.31 -3.74
N ALA A 90 11.33 -1.01 -4.43
CA ALA A 90 10.96 -2.12 -5.29
C ALA A 90 10.16 -3.21 -4.55
N ASP A 91 10.29 -3.30 -3.22
CA ASP A 91 9.54 -4.27 -2.42
C ASP A 91 9.05 -3.71 -1.07
N ALA A 92 7.87 -3.07 -1.11
CA ALA A 92 7.15 -2.62 0.08
C ALA A 92 6.86 -3.74 1.10
N GLU A 93 6.79 -5.00 0.67
CA GLU A 93 6.48 -6.13 1.56
C GLU A 93 7.59 -6.34 2.59
N VAL A 94 8.84 -6.09 2.22
CA VAL A 94 10.00 -6.15 3.13
C VAL A 94 9.81 -5.19 4.30
N ILE A 95 9.26 -4.01 4.05
CA ILE A 95 9.01 -3.00 5.08
C ILE A 95 7.88 -3.46 5.99
N TYR A 96 6.76 -3.92 5.44
CA TYR A 96 5.66 -4.44 6.24
C TYR A 96 6.08 -5.63 7.11
N LYS A 97 6.95 -6.50 6.58
CA LYS A 97 7.50 -7.63 7.33
C LYS A 97 8.45 -7.19 8.43
N PHE A 98 9.31 -6.21 8.16
CA PHE A 98 10.17 -5.61 9.18
C PHE A 98 9.35 -5.05 10.35
N LEU A 99 8.25 -4.35 10.07
CA LEU A 99 7.37 -3.83 11.13
C LEU A 99 6.71 -4.95 11.92
N GLU A 100 6.25 -6.01 11.25
CA GLU A 100 5.64 -7.17 11.90
C GLU A 100 6.61 -7.88 12.85
N VAL A 101 7.82 -8.19 12.38
CA VAL A 101 8.85 -8.91 13.17
C VAL A 101 9.29 -8.11 14.39
N ASN A 102 9.24 -6.78 14.32
CA ASN A 102 9.65 -5.90 15.41
C ASN A 102 8.48 -5.39 16.27
N ASP A 103 7.27 -5.92 16.07
CA ASP A 103 6.03 -5.50 16.75
C ASP A 103 5.77 -3.98 16.66
N ILE A 104 6.18 -3.34 15.56
CA ILE A 104 6.00 -1.89 15.36
C ILE A 104 4.62 -1.64 14.75
N GLY A 105 3.81 -0.81 15.41
CA GLY A 105 2.49 -0.41 14.93
C GLY A 105 1.41 -1.47 15.09
N ARG A 106 1.66 -2.46 15.95
CA ARG A 106 0.76 -3.59 16.17
C ARG A 106 -0.63 -3.15 16.64
N THR A 107 -0.72 -2.07 17.41
CA THR A 107 -1.99 -1.52 17.90
C THR A 107 -2.64 -0.54 16.93
N LEU A 108 -1.98 -0.19 15.82
CA LEU A 108 -2.46 0.83 14.90
C LEU A 108 -3.24 0.22 13.73
N GLY A 109 -4.55 0.50 13.66
CA GLY A 109 -5.42 0.02 12.59
C GLY A 109 -4.97 0.50 11.20
N LEU A 110 -4.23 1.62 11.15
CA LEU A 110 -3.67 2.15 9.90
C LEU A 110 -2.66 1.19 9.26
N TYR A 111 -1.88 0.46 10.06
CA TYR A 111 -0.85 -0.47 9.57
C TYR A 111 -1.51 -1.59 8.78
N TYR A 112 -2.49 -2.28 9.39
CA TYR A 112 -3.22 -3.38 8.75
C TYR A 112 -4.03 -2.90 7.54
N ARG A 113 -4.62 -1.71 7.63
CA ARG A 113 -5.35 -1.11 6.50
C ARG A 113 -4.44 -0.95 5.29
N ASP A 114 -3.32 -0.27 5.46
CA ASP A 114 -2.45 0.09 4.33
C ASP A 114 -1.73 -1.15 3.79
N PHE A 115 -1.35 -2.09 4.66
CA PHE A 115 -0.77 -3.36 4.26
C PHE A 115 -1.76 -4.23 3.48
N GLY A 116 -3.01 -4.33 3.94
CA GLY A 116 -4.08 -5.05 3.25
C GLY A 116 -4.39 -4.45 1.88
N LEU A 117 -4.48 -3.11 1.78
CA LEU A 117 -4.69 -2.42 0.51
C LEU A 117 -3.51 -2.63 -0.46
N HIS A 118 -2.27 -2.65 0.04
CA HIS A 118 -1.10 -2.92 -0.78
C HIS A 118 -1.14 -4.36 -1.34
N MET A 119 -1.49 -5.34 -0.52
CA MET A 119 -1.64 -6.73 -0.96
C MET A 119 -2.79 -6.91 -1.96
N GLU A 120 -3.90 -6.20 -1.78
CA GLU A 120 -5.01 -6.14 -2.75
C GLU A 120 -4.52 -5.60 -4.11
N PHE A 121 -3.73 -4.53 -4.10
CA PHE A 121 -3.17 -3.94 -5.33
C PHE A 121 -2.24 -4.90 -6.07
N LYS A 122 -1.43 -5.69 -5.34
CA LYS A 122 -0.59 -6.76 -5.92
C LYS A 122 -1.38 -8.00 -6.36
N GLY A 123 -2.72 -8.00 -6.23
CA GLY A 123 -3.56 -9.14 -6.56
C GLY A 123 -3.52 -10.29 -5.54
N LYS A 124 -2.80 -10.12 -4.42
CA LYS A 124 -2.70 -11.09 -3.32
C LYS A 124 -3.91 -11.00 -2.39
N VAL A 125 -5.10 -11.26 -2.92
CA VAL A 125 -6.39 -11.06 -2.24
C VAL A 125 -6.51 -11.86 -0.95
N LYS A 126 -6.05 -13.13 -0.93
CA LYS A 126 -6.09 -13.97 0.28
C LYS A 126 -5.26 -13.36 1.42
N THR A 127 -4.03 -12.96 1.12
CA THR A 127 -3.13 -12.31 2.08
C THR A 127 -3.70 -10.98 2.56
N ALA A 128 -4.28 -10.17 1.66
CA ALA A 128 -4.95 -8.93 2.05
C ALA A 128 -6.07 -9.19 3.08
N ASN A 129 -6.89 -10.22 2.84
CA ASN A 129 -7.96 -10.61 3.74
C ASN A 129 -7.42 -11.05 5.12
N GLU A 130 -6.36 -11.85 5.16
CA GLU A 130 -5.70 -12.26 6.40
C GLU A 130 -5.19 -11.07 7.21
N ILE A 131 -4.54 -10.10 6.56
CA ILE A 131 -4.02 -8.90 7.21
C ILE A 131 -5.15 -8.04 7.82
N PHE A 132 -6.26 -7.84 7.09
CA PHE A 132 -7.40 -7.11 7.63
C PHE A 132 -7.98 -7.80 8.87
N ASN A 133 -8.21 -9.12 8.79
CA ASN A 133 -8.74 -9.89 9.92
C ASN A 133 -7.76 -9.90 11.11
N LEU A 134 -6.45 -9.94 10.86
CA LEU A 134 -5.44 -9.83 11.90
C LEU A 134 -5.53 -8.49 12.64
N GLY A 135 -5.67 -7.37 11.92
CA GLY A 135 -5.84 -6.06 12.55
C GLY A 135 -7.13 -5.93 13.36
N ILE A 136 -8.22 -6.51 12.86
CA ILE A 136 -9.53 -6.52 13.52
C ILE A 136 -9.47 -7.37 14.80
N SER A 137 -8.94 -8.59 14.73
CA SER A 137 -8.79 -9.47 15.90
C SER A 137 -7.90 -8.88 16.99
N ARG A 138 -6.93 -8.03 16.61
CA ARG A 138 -6.07 -7.28 17.55
C ARG A 138 -6.70 -6.00 18.08
N ASN A 139 -7.93 -5.65 17.69
CA ASN A 139 -8.60 -4.39 18.03
C ASN A 139 -7.74 -3.16 17.73
N ALA A 140 -7.06 -3.16 16.57
CA ALA A 140 -6.13 -2.11 16.19
C ALA A 140 -6.86 -0.78 15.92
N LYS A 141 -6.44 0.29 16.59
CA LYS A 141 -7.16 1.58 16.64
C LYS A 141 -6.74 2.53 15.52
N PRO A 142 -7.67 3.34 14.97
CA PRO A 142 -9.12 3.29 15.18
C PRO A 142 -9.75 2.11 14.43
N VAL A 143 -10.47 1.26 15.16
CA VAL A 143 -11.02 -0.01 14.64
C VAL A 143 -12.09 0.25 13.59
N GLU A 144 -12.84 1.34 13.75
CA GLU A 144 -13.92 1.76 12.85
C GLU A 144 -13.37 2.02 11.44
N LYS A 145 -12.24 2.74 11.36
CA LYS A 145 -11.60 3.04 10.06
C LYS A 145 -11.02 1.79 9.41
N LEU A 146 -10.53 0.84 10.20
CA LEU A 146 -10.05 -0.43 9.69
C LEU A 146 -11.21 -1.26 9.14
N ASN A 147 -12.31 -1.36 9.88
CA ASN A 147 -13.52 -2.05 9.45
C ASN A 147 -14.12 -1.45 8.18
N ASP A 148 -14.18 -0.12 8.07
CA ASP A 148 -14.68 0.54 6.88
C ASP A 148 -13.82 0.26 5.64
N ALA A 149 -12.50 0.22 5.81
CA ALA A 149 -11.59 -0.17 4.74
C ALA A 149 -11.75 -1.64 4.35
N TYR A 150 -11.91 -2.53 5.33
CA TYR A 150 -12.14 -3.95 5.10
C TYR A 150 -13.45 -4.20 4.33
N LYS A 151 -14.55 -3.54 4.71
CA LYS A 151 -15.82 -3.60 3.96
C LYS A 151 -15.64 -3.20 2.50
N LYS A 152 -14.91 -2.11 2.24
CA LYS A 152 -14.61 -1.65 0.87
C LYS A 152 -13.80 -2.68 0.09
N PHE A 153 -12.80 -3.29 0.73
CA PHE A 153 -12.00 -4.38 0.15
C PHE A 153 -12.87 -5.59 -0.25
N ILE A 154 -13.77 -6.03 0.63
CA ILE A 154 -14.67 -7.16 0.34
C ILE A 154 -15.61 -6.84 -0.83
N VAL A 155 -16.21 -5.65 -0.85
CA VAL A 155 -17.08 -5.22 -1.97
C VAL A 155 -16.33 -5.22 -3.30
N ARG A 156 -15.09 -4.71 -3.34
CA ARG A 156 -14.26 -4.72 -4.55
C ARG A 156 -13.91 -6.14 -4.99
N THR A 157 -13.56 -7.01 -4.05
CA THR A 157 -13.21 -8.41 -4.31
C THR A 157 -14.40 -9.18 -4.88
N MET A 158 -15.60 -9.04 -4.30
CA MET A 158 -16.81 -9.69 -4.78
C MET A 158 -17.21 -9.24 -6.19
N ARG A 159 -17.06 -7.94 -6.50
CA ARG A 159 -17.33 -7.42 -7.85
C ARG A 159 -16.39 -8.03 -8.90
N ARG A 160 -15.10 -8.18 -8.57
CA ARG A 160 -14.12 -8.81 -9.45
C ARG A 160 -14.45 -10.28 -9.74
N ILE A 161 -14.92 -11.03 -8.73
CA ILE A 161 -15.29 -12.45 -8.93
C ILE A 161 -16.47 -12.57 -9.90
N LYS A 162 -17.53 -11.75 -9.72
CA LYS A 162 -18.70 -11.77 -10.61
C LYS A 162 -18.34 -11.49 -12.08
N THR A 163 -17.42 -10.57 -12.34
CA THR A 163 -17.00 -10.26 -13.71
C THR A 163 -16.18 -11.37 -14.38
N VAL A 164 -15.53 -12.25 -13.62
CA VAL A 164 -14.81 -13.42 -14.20
C VAL A 164 -15.79 -14.54 -14.55
N ASP A 165 -16.87 -14.69 -13.80
CA ASP A 165 -17.91 -15.70 -14.08
C ASP A 165 -18.83 -15.30 -15.26
N ASP A 166 -18.93 -14.00 -15.56
CA ASP A 166 -19.75 -13.46 -16.66
C ASP A 166 -18.99 -13.31 -18.00
N GLU A 167 -17.69 -13.65 -18.09
CA GLU A 167 -17.02 -13.73 -19.41
C GLU A 167 -17.52 -14.96 -20.19
N PRO A 168 -18.09 -14.78 -21.39
CA PRO A 168 -18.52 -15.91 -22.20
C PRO A 168 -17.30 -16.75 -22.58
N LYS A 169 -17.30 -18.03 -22.22
CA LYS A 169 -16.35 -19.02 -22.72
C LYS A 169 -16.49 -19.09 -24.24
N GLU A 170 -15.72 -18.30 -24.96
CA GLU A 170 -15.63 -18.33 -26.42
C GLU A 170 -14.84 -19.58 -26.83
N ASN A 171 -15.47 -20.76 -26.80
CA ASN A 171 -14.94 -22.00 -27.39
C ASN A 171 -15.96 -23.15 -27.51
N ASP A 172 -17.22 -22.87 -27.83
CA ASP A 172 -18.14 -23.90 -28.33
C ASP A 172 -18.87 -23.40 -29.58
N LEU A 173 -18.17 -23.40 -30.72
CA LEU A 173 -18.83 -23.34 -32.02
C LEU A 173 -19.44 -24.72 -32.31
N PRO A 174 -20.77 -24.85 -32.46
CA PRO A 174 -21.37 -26.11 -32.88
C PRO A 174 -20.98 -26.37 -34.33
N SER A 175 -20.41 -27.55 -34.60
CA SER A 175 -20.17 -28.03 -35.96
C SER A 175 -21.47 -27.98 -36.76
N ARG A 176 -21.52 -27.12 -37.78
CA ARG A 176 -22.64 -27.07 -38.73
C ARG A 176 -22.62 -28.35 -39.58
N SER A 177 -23.42 -29.33 -39.20
CA SER A 177 -23.82 -30.42 -40.10
C SER A 177 -24.78 -29.86 -41.15
N PHE A 178 -24.28 -29.60 -42.36
CA PHE A 178 -25.13 -29.33 -43.51
C PHE A 178 -25.69 -30.65 -44.05
N GLY A 179 -26.99 -30.87 -43.86
CA GLY A 179 -27.71 -31.93 -44.54
C GLY A 179 -29.20 -31.85 -44.26
N THR A 180 -29.99 -31.56 -45.30
CA THR A 180 -31.38 -32.03 -45.60
C THR A 180 -31.77 -31.32 -46.91
N VAL A 181 -31.68 -31.96 -48.09
CA VAL A 181 -32.71 -32.78 -48.76
C VAL A 181 -34.03 -32.03 -49.00
N LEU A 182 -34.24 -31.62 -50.25
CA LEU A 182 -35.52 -31.43 -50.96
C LEU A 182 -35.16 -31.58 -52.45
N SER A 183 -35.83 -32.28 -53.36
CA SER A 183 -36.98 -33.18 -53.39
C SER A 183 -36.88 -33.99 -54.69
N ARG A 184 -37.60 -35.11 -54.73
CA ARG A 184 -37.59 -36.19 -55.72
C ARG A 184 -38.54 -35.91 -56.91
N GLY A 185 -38.22 -36.45 -58.09
CA GLY A 185 -39.11 -36.69 -59.24
C GLY A 185 -38.74 -35.88 -60.49
N ASP A 186 -38.57 -36.41 -61.71
CA ASP A 186 -38.85 -37.74 -62.25
C ASP A 186 -37.97 -38.02 -63.48
N ASN A 187 -37.85 -39.31 -63.78
CA ASN A 187 -37.20 -39.91 -64.94
C ASN A 187 -37.80 -39.44 -66.28
N THR A 188 -36.98 -39.38 -67.34
CA THR A 188 -37.23 -40.07 -68.63
C THR A 188 -36.02 -39.96 -69.56
N ASN A 189 -35.37 -41.12 -69.74
CA ASN A 189 -34.91 -41.78 -70.97
C ASN A 189 -34.00 -41.06 -72.00
N GLU A 190 -32.83 -41.68 -72.23
CA GLU A 190 -32.27 -42.16 -73.51
C GLU A 190 -32.69 -41.39 -74.78
N THR A 191 -31.81 -40.89 -75.66
CA THR A 191 -30.59 -41.46 -76.25
C THR A 191 -29.85 -40.35 -76.99
#